data_AF-A0A1V3N2V5-F1
#
_entry.id   AF-A0A1V3N2V5-F1
#
_cell.length_a   1.000
_cell.length_b   1.000
_cell.length_c   1.000
_cell.angle_alpha   90.00
_cell.angle_beta   90.00
_cell.angle_gamma   90.00
#
_symmetry.space_group_name_H-M   'P 1'
#
loop_
_entity.id
_entity.type
_entity.pdbx_description
1 polymer ?
#
loop_
_entity_poly.entity_id
_entity_poly.type
_entity_poly.pdbx_seq_one_letter_code
_entity_poly.pdbx_strand_id
1 'polypeptide(L)'
;MQIQERFMEQLSISSYQHWYYDADLALLRLYNDDTDQLYLKYIPIGTFSLTSETWMWSWFNDHSFEPNKDSTLAVMEFGLENDYPKLTAGTFSADKFDCWEFTAISLATLGGIGVYRAPSEKLQSYLLITAVLEENSQEVIHFNQAKVECKIHGRSRPAFFCQHLNLEHPKGFEEAFETYKGMELGEDDDFQAWCDECEKVRIRNNGWNEYAEEFAKIKLVCEYCYFELKSFNCH
;
A
#
# COMPACT_ATOMS: atom_id res chain seq x y z
N MET A 1 -29.97 1.84 -2.37
CA MET A 1 -29.85 1.76 -0.89
C MET A 1 -29.63 0.33 -0.39
N GLN A 2 -30.35 -0.67 -0.90
CA GLN A 2 -30.18 -2.09 -0.49
C GLN A 2 -28.75 -2.65 -0.57
N ILE A 3 -27.94 -2.24 -1.57
CA ILE A 3 -26.55 -2.75 -1.71
C ILE A 3 -25.68 -2.30 -0.53
N GLN A 4 -25.73 -1.01 -0.19
CA GLN A 4 -24.92 -0.45 0.90
C GLN A 4 -25.34 -1.01 2.26
N GLU A 5 -26.64 -1.11 2.54
CA GLU A 5 -27.14 -1.69 3.79
C GLU A 5 -26.70 -3.15 3.94
N ARG A 6 -26.89 -3.95 2.88
CA ARG A 6 -26.46 -5.36 2.86
C ARG A 6 -24.95 -5.49 3.04
N PHE A 7 -24.15 -4.63 2.40
CA PHE A 7 -22.69 -4.60 2.59
C PHE A 7 -22.29 -4.36 4.04
N MET A 8 -22.90 -3.35 4.67
CA MET A 8 -22.62 -2.99 6.06
C MET A 8 -23.02 -4.11 7.02
N GLU A 9 -24.16 -4.76 6.79
CA GLU A 9 -24.67 -5.85 7.63
C GLU A 9 -23.90 -7.16 7.44
N GLN A 10 -23.66 -7.59 6.19
CA GLN A 10 -23.03 -8.88 5.91
C GLN A 10 -21.57 -8.96 6.39
N LEU A 11 -20.87 -7.84 6.36
CA LEU A 11 -19.47 -7.75 6.78
C LEU A 11 -19.32 -7.11 8.17
N SER A 12 -20.42 -6.85 8.87
CA SER A 12 -20.44 -6.19 10.18
C SER A 12 -19.56 -4.92 10.21
N ILE A 13 -19.55 -4.11 9.14
CA ILE A 13 -18.58 -3.01 8.99
C ILE A 13 -18.60 -2.04 10.18
N SER A 14 -19.78 -1.84 10.78
CA SER A 14 -19.96 -0.96 11.93
C SER A 14 -19.42 -1.51 13.27
N SER A 15 -18.99 -2.78 13.34
CA SER A 15 -18.39 -3.35 14.55
C SER A 15 -16.89 -3.08 14.69
N TYR A 16 -16.21 -2.63 13.62
CA TYR A 16 -14.78 -2.31 13.64
C TYR A 16 -14.53 -0.89 14.14
N GLN A 17 -13.60 -0.74 15.08
CA GLN A 17 -13.25 0.54 15.70
C GLN A 17 -12.10 1.26 14.98
N HIS A 18 -11.25 0.51 14.29
CA HIS A 18 -10.07 1.04 13.62
C HIS A 18 -10.10 0.75 12.13
N TRP A 19 -9.45 1.62 11.38
CA TRP A 19 -9.23 1.44 9.95
C TRP A 19 -7.84 1.93 9.57
N TYR A 20 -7.25 1.28 8.58
CA TYR A 20 -6.03 1.72 7.92
C TYR A 20 -6.15 1.38 6.43
N TYR A 21 -5.76 2.29 5.55
CA TYR A 21 -5.65 1.97 4.12
C TYR A 21 -4.22 2.19 3.64
N ASP A 22 -3.81 1.35 2.71
CA ASP A 22 -2.54 1.45 2.00
C ASP A 22 -2.83 1.82 0.54
N ALA A 23 -2.43 3.03 0.16
CA ALA A 23 -2.69 3.58 -1.16
C ALA A 23 -1.90 2.83 -2.25
N ASP A 24 -0.68 2.36 -1.97
CA ASP A 24 0.12 1.62 -2.95
C ASP A 24 -0.58 0.31 -3.35
N LEU A 25 -1.21 -0.35 -2.38
CA LEU A 25 -1.89 -1.62 -2.59
C LEU A 25 -3.38 -1.48 -2.93
N ALA A 26 -3.95 -0.29 -2.77
CA ALA A 26 -5.40 -0.05 -2.85
C ALA A 26 -6.19 -1.02 -1.93
N LEU A 27 -5.69 -1.17 -0.69
CA LEU A 27 -6.26 -2.05 0.33
C LEU A 27 -6.70 -1.28 1.58
N LEU A 28 -7.87 -1.64 2.09
CA LEU A 28 -8.44 -1.14 3.33
C LEU A 28 -8.48 -2.30 4.34
N ARG A 29 -7.89 -2.09 5.52
CA ARG A 29 -8.02 -2.95 6.69
C ARG A 29 -8.98 -2.29 7.68
N LEU A 30 -9.98 -3.03 8.12
CA LEU A 30 -10.82 -2.71 9.27
C LEU A 30 -10.49 -3.69 10.39
N TYR A 31 -10.36 -3.22 11.63
CA TYR A 31 -9.93 -4.09 12.73
C TYR A 31 -10.32 -3.57 14.11
N ASN A 32 -10.39 -4.50 15.06
CA ASN A 32 -10.44 -4.23 16.50
C ASN A 32 -9.12 -4.61 17.17
N ASP A 33 -8.54 -5.74 16.78
CA ASP A 33 -7.25 -6.26 17.25
C ASP A 33 -6.61 -7.19 16.19
N ASP A 34 -5.56 -7.92 16.58
CA ASP A 34 -4.83 -8.79 15.66
C ASP A 34 -5.61 -10.05 15.22
N THR A 35 -6.76 -10.34 15.82
CA THR A 35 -7.58 -11.54 15.59
C THR A 35 -8.98 -11.26 15.04
N ASP A 36 -9.43 -10.01 15.08
CA ASP A 36 -10.72 -9.56 14.53
C ASP A 36 -10.50 -8.44 13.49
N GLN A 37 -10.41 -8.86 12.22
CA GLN A 37 -10.02 -7.99 11.10
C GLN A 37 -10.74 -8.34 9.80
N LEU A 38 -10.74 -7.37 8.90
CA LEU A 38 -11.28 -7.50 7.56
C LEU A 38 -10.41 -6.73 6.57
N TYR A 39 -10.03 -7.40 5.48
CA TYR A 39 -9.26 -6.80 4.39
C TYR A 39 -10.14 -6.65 3.15
N LEU A 40 -10.11 -5.45 2.55
CA LEU A 40 -10.98 -5.05 1.47
C LEU A 40 -10.18 -4.41 0.33
N LYS A 41 -10.39 -4.89 -0.89
CA LYS A 41 -9.87 -4.22 -2.09
C LYS A 41 -10.77 -3.04 -2.44
N TYR A 42 -10.18 -1.88 -2.71
CA TYR A 42 -10.94 -0.67 -3.01
C TYR A 42 -10.46 0.06 -4.26
N ILE A 43 -11.34 0.87 -4.86
CA ILE A 43 -11.03 1.93 -5.84
C ILE A 43 -11.24 3.28 -5.15
N PRO A 44 -10.27 4.21 -5.15
CA PRO A 44 -10.47 5.54 -4.59
C PRO A 44 -11.41 6.33 -5.52
N ILE A 45 -12.52 6.82 -5.00
CA ILE A 45 -13.51 7.57 -5.79
C ILE A 45 -13.24 9.07 -5.74
N GLY A 46 -13.00 9.58 -4.54
CA GLY A 46 -12.67 10.97 -4.35
C GLY A 46 -12.54 11.33 -2.89
N THR A 47 -12.27 12.61 -2.65
CA THR A 47 -12.07 13.15 -1.32
C THR A 47 -12.93 14.39 -1.11
N PHE A 48 -13.43 14.55 0.10
CA PHE A 48 -14.20 15.72 0.53
C PHE A 48 -13.45 16.48 1.61
N SER A 49 -13.09 17.73 1.31
CA SER A 49 -12.45 18.64 2.26
C SER A 49 -13.49 19.24 3.20
N LEU A 50 -13.35 18.99 4.49
CA LEU A 50 -14.17 19.60 5.54
C LEU A 50 -13.83 21.08 5.77
N THR A 51 -12.68 21.55 5.26
CA THR A 51 -12.22 22.93 5.44
C THR A 51 -12.72 23.85 4.33
N SER A 52 -12.67 23.37 3.09
CA SER A 52 -13.10 24.14 1.90
C SER A 52 -14.47 23.75 1.39
N GLU A 53 -15.09 22.70 1.94
CA GLU A 53 -16.38 22.15 1.49
C GLU A 53 -16.37 21.85 -0.01
N THR A 54 -15.29 21.17 -0.43
CA THR A 54 -15.07 20.80 -1.84
C THR A 54 -14.89 19.30 -1.98
N TRP A 55 -15.49 18.76 -3.04
CA TRP A 55 -15.20 17.43 -3.55
C TRP A 55 -14.07 17.49 -4.58
N MET A 56 -13.16 16.52 -4.54
CA MET A 56 -12.14 16.28 -5.55
C MET A 56 -12.18 14.83 -6.00
N TRP A 57 -12.30 14.61 -7.31
CA TRP A 57 -12.27 13.26 -7.89
C TRP A 57 -10.87 12.66 -7.88
N SER A 58 -10.79 11.33 -7.71
CA SER A 58 -9.52 10.63 -7.73
C SER A 58 -8.80 10.69 -9.08
N TRP A 59 -9.52 10.64 -10.22
CA TRP A 59 -8.91 10.82 -11.55
C TRP A 59 -8.27 12.21 -11.74
N PHE A 60 -8.70 13.22 -10.98
CA PHE A 60 -8.13 14.57 -11.04
C PHE A 60 -6.98 14.79 -10.06
N ASN A 61 -6.84 13.92 -9.06
CA ASN A 61 -5.86 14.09 -8.01
C ASN A 61 -4.50 13.51 -8.43
N ASP A 62 -3.61 14.38 -8.91
CA ASP A 62 -2.24 14.01 -9.28
C ASP A 62 -1.37 13.58 -8.08
N HIS A 63 -1.80 13.89 -6.86
CA HIS A 63 -1.11 13.48 -5.63
C HIS A 63 -1.58 12.12 -5.10
N SER A 64 -2.65 11.58 -5.66
CA SER A 64 -3.10 10.20 -5.42
C SER A 64 -2.33 9.26 -6.36
N PHE A 65 -1.76 8.20 -5.80
CA PHE A 65 -0.91 7.23 -6.50
C PHE A 65 -1.46 5.81 -6.45
N GLU A 66 -2.70 5.66 -5.98
CA GLU A 66 -3.41 4.40 -6.01
C GLU A 66 -3.44 3.81 -7.43
N PRO A 67 -3.07 2.53 -7.61
CA PRO A 67 -2.83 1.94 -8.93
C PRO A 67 -4.09 1.85 -9.80
N ASN A 68 -5.28 1.96 -9.21
CA ASN A 68 -6.57 1.81 -9.88
C ASN A 68 -7.40 3.11 -9.92
N LYS A 69 -6.82 4.28 -9.57
CA LYS A 69 -7.54 5.56 -9.57
C LYS A 69 -8.11 5.93 -10.95
N ASP A 70 -7.39 5.56 -12.01
CA ASP A 70 -7.77 5.87 -13.39
C ASP A 70 -9.07 5.19 -13.82
N SER A 71 -9.50 4.14 -13.10
CA SER A 71 -10.83 3.53 -13.29
C SER A 71 -11.95 4.58 -13.12
N THR A 72 -11.73 5.62 -12.31
CA THR A 72 -12.72 6.69 -12.11
C THR A 72 -12.88 7.61 -13.31
N LEU A 73 -12.03 7.52 -14.34
CA LEU A 73 -12.26 8.19 -15.63
C LEU A 73 -13.55 7.71 -16.30
N ALA A 74 -13.97 6.46 -16.10
CA ALA A 74 -15.25 5.97 -16.61
C ALA A 74 -16.46 6.70 -15.99
N VAL A 75 -16.32 7.22 -14.76
CA VAL A 75 -17.36 8.05 -14.12
C VAL A 75 -17.40 9.44 -14.77
N MET A 76 -16.23 9.98 -15.13
CA MET A 76 -16.14 11.23 -15.91
C MET A 76 -16.76 11.06 -17.30
N GLU A 77 -16.47 9.96 -17.99
CA GLU A 77 -17.07 9.62 -19.30
C GLU A 77 -18.58 9.52 -19.21
N PHE A 78 -19.11 8.81 -18.20
CA PHE A 78 -20.54 8.78 -17.93
C PHE A 78 -21.13 10.19 -17.71
N GLY A 79 -20.40 11.07 -17.02
CA GLY A 79 -20.77 12.47 -16.84
C GLY A 79 -20.87 13.25 -18.15
N LEU A 80 -19.96 13.01 -19.10
CA LEU A 80 -19.98 13.61 -20.43
C LEU A 80 -21.17 13.12 -21.25
N GLU A 81 -21.45 11.82 -21.23
CA GLU A 81 -22.57 11.22 -21.97
C GLU A 81 -23.95 11.70 -21.49
N ASN A 82 -24.05 12.13 -20.23
CA ASN A 82 -25.31 12.52 -19.59
C ASN A 82 -25.38 14.03 -19.30
N ASP A 83 -24.49 14.85 -19.86
CA ASP A 83 -24.44 16.31 -19.68
C ASP A 83 -24.48 16.71 -18.18
N TYR A 84 -23.67 16.06 -17.35
CA TYR A 84 -23.68 16.25 -15.89
C TYR A 84 -22.34 16.79 -15.36
N PRO A 85 -22.18 18.13 -15.26
CA PRO A 85 -20.88 18.78 -15.04
C PRO A 85 -20.15 18.41 -13.75
N LYS A 86 -20.87 18.01 -12.68
CA LYS A 86 -20.25 17.63 -11.41
C LYS A 86 -19.42 16.34 -11.51
N LEU A 87 -19.67 15.48 -12.50
CA LEU A 87 -18.83 14.29 -12.74
C LEU A 87 -17.63 14.60 -13.64
N THR A 88 -17.62 15.74 -14.34
CA THR A 88 -16.56 16.13 -15.28
C THR A 88 -15.65 17.22 -14.75
N ALA A 89 -16.08 17.97 -13.73
CA ALA A 89 -15.25 18.94 -13.03
C ALA A 89 -14.37 18.23 -12.00
N GLY A 90 -13.05 18.43 -12.06
CA GLY A 90 -12.11 17.72 -11.18
C GLY A 90 -12.23 18.08 -9.70
N THR A 91 -12.50 19.35 -9.38
CA THR A 91 -12.74 19.83 -8.01
C THR A 91 -13.81 20.91 -8.01
N PHE A 92 -14.76 20.84 -7.08
CA PHE A 92 -15.88 21.79 -6.98
C PHE A 92 -16.49 21.79 -5.58
N SER A 93 -17.30 22.81 -5.28
CA SER A 93 -18.03 22.88 -4.01
C SER A 93 -19.11 21.80 -3.95
N ALA A 94 -19.16 21.09 -2.82
CA ALA A 94 -20.08 19.99 -2.60
C ALA A 94 -20.49 19.95 -1.13
N ASP A 95 -21.54 19.21 -0.82
CA ASP A 95 -21.90 18.86 0.56
C ASP A 95 -21.75 17.36 0.84
N LYS A 96 -22.13 16.93 2.04
CA LYS A 96 -22.03 15.53 2.44
C LYS A 96 -23.01 14.62 1.69
N PHE A 97 -24.13 15.15 1.19
CA PHE A 97 -25.10 14.38 0.41
C PHE A 97 -24.56 14.14 -1.00
N ASP A 98 -24.01 15.18 -1.62
CA ASP A 98 -23.31 15.10 -2.92
C ASP A 98 -22.27 13.96 -2.92
N CYS A 99 -21.46 13.85 -1.85
CA CYS A 99 -20.44 12.80 -1.74
C CYS A 99 -21.01 11.37 -1.82
N TRP A 100 -22.18 11.14 -1.21
CA TRP A 100 -22.86 9.83 -1.26
C TRP A 100 -23.49 9.58 -2.64
N GLU A 101 -23.96 10.61 -3.32
CA GLU A 101 -24.49 10.49 -4.68
C GLU A 101 -23.39 10.13 -5.67
N PHE A 102 -22.23 10.79 -5.59
CA PHE A 102 -21.08 10.50 -6.46
C PHE A 102 -20.54 9.08 -6.27
N THR A 103 -20.50 8.60 -5.03
CA THR A 103 -20.09 7.23 -4.76
C THR A 103 -21.14 6.20 -5.17
N ALA A 104 -22.44 6.53 -5.09
CA ALA A 104 -23.50 5.68 -5.63
C ALA A 104 -23.45 5.59 -7.16
N ILE A 105 -23.18 6.71 -7.85
CA ILE A 105 -22.95 6.71 -9.30
C ILE A 105 -21.72 5.85 -9.63
N SER A 106 -20.62 6.05 -8.90
CA SER A 106 -19.39 5.27 -9.11
C SER A 106 -19.60 3.77 -8.89
N LEU A 107 -20.36 3.38 -7.85
CA LEU A 107 -20.75 1.99 -7.61
C LEU A 107 -21.56 1.41 -8.78
N ALA A 108 -22.49 2.19 -9.35
CA ALA A 108 -23.29 1.76 -10.49
C ALA A 108 -22.47 1.66 -11.78
N THR A 109 -21.52 2.57 -12.00
CA THR A 109 -20.69 2.63 -13.22
C THR A 109 -19.55 1.60 -13.21
N LEU A 110 -18.84 1.47 -12.09
CA LEU A 110 -17.63 0.64 -11.98
C LEU A 110 -17.92 -0.78 -11.49
N GLY A 111 -19.08 -0.98 -10.85
CA GLY A 111 -19.36 -2.19 -10.09
C GLY A 111 -18.60 -2.23 -8.76
N GLY A 112 -19.17 -2.93 -7.79
CA GLY A 112 -18.60 -3.06 -6.45
C GLY A 112 -19.61 -3.68 -5.50
N ILE A 113 -19.16 -3.93 -4.28
CA ILE A 113 -19.99 -4.55 -3.23
C ILE A 113 -20.47 -3.54 -2.21
N GLY A 114 -19.84 -2.36 -2.10
CA GLY A 114 -20.25 -1.30 -1.20
C GLY A 114 -19.29 -0.13 -1.21
N VAL A 115 -19.56 0.88 -0.40
CA VAL A 115 -18.73 2.08 -0.25
C VAL A 115 -18.31 2.23 1.20
N TYR A 116 -17.06 2.58 1.42
CA TYR A 116 -16.55 2.95 2.73
C TYR A 116 -16.06 4.40 2.73
N ARG A 117 -16.40 5.14 3.79
CA ARG A 117 -15.90 6.50 4.01
C ARG A 117 -14.86 6.45 5.12
N ALA A 118 -13.60 6.73 4.78
CA ALA A 118 -12.49 6.84 5.72
C ALA A 118 -12.32 8.31 6.17
N PRO A 119 -12.69 8.67 7.42
CA PRO A 119 -12.63 10.04 7.90
C PRO A 119 -11.27 10.38 8.54
N SER A 120 -10.64 11.47 8.12
CA SER A 120 -9.55 12.14 8.84
C SER A 120 -10.02 13.46 9.46
N GLU A 121 -9.15 14.20 10.15
CA GLU A 121 -9.51 15.45 10.82
C GLU A 121 -10.11 16.51 9.88
N LYS A 122 -9.62 16.60 8.64
CA LYS A 122 -10.00 17.67 7.69
C LYS A 122 -10.46 17.15 6.33
N LEU A 123 -10.35 15.84 6.09
CA LEU A 123 -10.61 15.22 4.80
C LEU A 123 -11.37 13.91 4.98
N GLN A 124 -12.35 13.64 4.13
CA GLN A 124 -13.01 12.34 4.07
C GLN A 124 -12.68 11.69 2.73
N SER A 125 -12.06 10.50 2.78
CA SER A 125 -11.80 9.70 1.58
C SER A 125 -12.95 8.72 1.36
N TYR A 126 -13.42 8.62 0.12
CA TYR A 126 -14.51 7.74 -0.26
C TYR A 126 -13.97 6.63 -1.16
N LEU A 127 -14.16 5.40 -0.69
CA LEU A 127 -13.55 4.20 -1.25
C LEU A 127 -14.68 3.27 -1.73
N LEU A 128 -14.64 2.89 -3.01
CA LEU A 128 -15.53 1.88 -3.56
C LEU A 128 -14.94 0.51 -3.31
N ILE A 129 -15.60 -0.32 -2.51
CA ILE A 129 -15.16 -1.66 -2.17
C ILE A 129 -15.53 -2.62 -3.29
N THR A 130 -14.55 -3.37 -3.77
CA THR A 130 -14.68 -4.29 -4.92
C THR A 130 -14.63 -5.75 -4.52
N ALA A 131 -13.88 -6.09 -3.46
CA ALA A 131 -13.75 -7.45 -2.97
C ALA A 131 -13.38 -7.51 -1.48
N VAL A 132 -13.73 -8.63 -0.85
CA VAL A 132 -13.19 -9.07 0.45
C VAL A 132 -12.00 -9.99 0.16
N LEU A 133 -10.91 -9.83 0.89
CA LEU A 133 -9.71 -10.66 0.73
C LEU A 133 -9.55 -11.62 1.90
N GLU A 134 -9.04 -12.82 1.60
CA GLU A 134 -8.65 -13.79 2.61
C GLU A 134 -7.34 -13.36 3.27
N GLU A 135 -7.16 -13.63 4.57
CA GLU A 135 -5.96 -13.19 5.31
C GLU A 135 -4.65 -13.79 4.77
N ASN A 136 -4.73 -14.99 4.20
CA ASN A 136 -3.61 -15.69 3.56
C ASN A 136 -3.47 -15.36 2.07
N SER A 137 -4.26 -14.41 1.54
CA SER A 137 -4.07 -13.94 0.17
C SER A 137 -2.76 -13.17 0.04
N GLN A 138 -2.17 -13.24 -1.15
CA GLN A 138 -0.90 -12.62 -1.45
C GLN A 138 -0.90 -11.10 -1.17
N GLU A 139 -1.99 -10.42 -1.50
CA GLU A 139 -2.12 -8.98 -1.30
C GLU A 139 -2.19 -8.61 0.19
N VAL A 140 -2.82 -9.44 1.02
CA VAL A 140 -2.88 -9.23 2.48
C VAL A 140 -1.53 -9.53 3.14
N ILE A 141 -0.85 -10.60 2.71
CA ILE A 141 0.52 -10.88 3.16
C ILE A 141 1.42 -9.68 2.85
N HIS A 142 1.40 -9.15 1.62
CA HIS A 142 2.15 -7.94 1.26
C HIS A 142 1.75 -6.74 2.12
N PHE A 143 0.45 -6.51 2.33
CA PHE A 143 -0.03 -5.40 3.16
C PHE A 143 0.52 -5.44 4.59
N ASN A 144 0.62 -6.64 5.16
CA ASN A 144 1.11 -6.85 6.52
C ASN A 144 2.64 -6.87 6.62
N GLN A 145 3.37 -6.95 5.50
CA GLN A 145 4.83 -6.86 5.51
C GLN A 145 5.28 -5.52 6.10
N ALA A 146 6.34 -5.57 6.91
CA ALA A 146 6.94 -4.39 7.48
C ALA A 146 7.37 -3.41 6.37
N LYS A 147 7.35 -2.11 6.68
CA LYS A 147 7.82 -1.05 5.78
C LYS A 147 8.75 -0.10 6.52
N VAL A 148 9.74 0.45 5.81
CA VAL A 148 10.68 1.46 6.32
C VAL A 148 10.66 2.72 5.45
N GLU A 149 10.91 3.87 6.06
CA GLU A 149 10.99 5.16 5.39
C GLU A 149 12.44 5.48 4.99
N CYS A 150 12.73 5.47 3.69
CA CYS A 150 14.03 5.87 3.16
C CYS A 150 14.02 7.34 2.75
N LYS A 151 15.07 8.09 3.11
CA LYS A 151 15.20 9.50 2.71
C LYS A 151 15.38 9.70 1.20
N ILE A 152 15.73 8.65 0.46
CA ILE A 152 16.01 8.70 -0.98
C ILE A 152 14.84 8.11 -1.77
N HIS A 153 14.33 6.94 -1.37
CA HIS A 153 13.32 6.20 -2.14
C HIS A 153 11.92 6.19 -1.51
N GLY A 154 11.73 6.86 -0.37
CA GLY A 154 10.46 6.85 0.36
C GLY A 154 10.18 5.50 1.02
N ARG A 155 8.89 5.17 1.18
CA ARG A 155 8.42 3.99 1.89
C ARG A 155 8.53 2.72 1.05
N SER A 156 9.15 1.67 1.58
CA SER A 156 9.23 0.35 0.93
C SER A 156 9.57 -0.76 1.93
N ARG A 157 9.65 -2.01 1.47
CA ARG A 157 9.97 -3.18 2.31
C ARG A 157 11.37 -3.02 2.95
N PRO A 158 11.56 -3.50 4.19
CA PRO A 158 12.85 -3.51 4.83
C PRO A 158 13.80 -4.46 4.09
N ALA A 159 15.07 -4.14 4.16
CA ALA A 159 16.16 -5.02 3.82
C ALA A 159 17.29 -4.82 4.82
N PHE A 160 18.18 -5.80 4.89
CA PHE A 160 19.24 -5.88 5.88
C PHE A 160 20.57 -6.16 5.21
N PHE A 161 21.59 -5.40 5.57
CA PHE A 161 22.94 -5.69 5.10
C PHE A 161 24.05 -5.33 6.05
N CYS A 162 25.20 -5.99 5.89
CA CYS A 162 26.38 -5.68 6.69
C CYS A 162 26.83 -4.23 6.47
N GLN A 163 27.45 -3.66 7.50
CA GLN A 163 27.99 -2.30 7.48
C GLN A 163 29.02 -2.04 6.37
N HIS A 164 29.57 -3.10 5.77
CA HIS A 164 30.64 -3.03 4.79
C HIS A 164 30.14 -2.79 3.36
N LEU A 165 28.94 -3.26 2.99
CA LEU A 165 28.40 -3.06 1.64
C LEU A 165 28.19 -1.55 1.39
N ASN A 166 28.66 -1.09 0.23
CA ASN A 166 28.55 0.32 -0.18
C ASN A 166 28.53 0.44 -1.71
N LEU A 167 28.37 1.67 -2.20
CA LEU A 167 28.35 2.04 -3.62
C LEU A 167 29.67 2.73 -4.06
N GLU A 168 30.77 2.51 -3.33
CA GLU A 168 32.07 3.13 -3.62
C GLU A 168 33.05 2.12 -4.22
N HIS A 169 33.13 0.92 -3.64
CA HIS A 169 34.04 -0.14 -4.06
C HIS A 169 33.33 -1.50 -3.99
N PRO A 170 33.34 -2.32 -5.06
CA PRO A 170 32.77 -3.66 -5.02
C PRO A 170 33.39 -4.52 -3.92
N LYS A 171 32.56 -5.19 -3.12
CA LYS A 171 33.00 -6.09 -2.04
C LYS A 171 32.43 -7.51 -2.17
N GLY A 172 31.89 -7.82 -3.35
CA GLY A 172 31.05 -8.99 -3.58
C GLY A 172 29.71 -8.90 -2.87
N PHE A 173 28.80 -9.82 -3.20
CA PHE A 173 27.42 -9.76 -2.77
C PHE A 173 26.87 -11.17 -2.58
N GLU A 174 26.70 -11.53 -1.31
CA GLU A 174 26.14 -12.80 -0.87
C GLU A 174 24.74 -12.53 -0.33
N GLU A 175 23.80 -13.41 -0.62
CA GLU A 175 22.39 -13.25 -0.26
C GLU A 175 21.84 -14.54 0.37
N ALA A 176 20.83 -14.39 1.25
CA ALA A 176 20.22 -15.53 1.93
C ALA A 176 19.52 -16.50 0.96
N PHE A 177 18.98 -15.96 -0.13
CA PHE A 177 18.35 -16.65 -1.25
C PHE A 177 18.45 -15.76 -2.49
N GLU A 178 18.21 -16.33 -3.68
CA GLU A 178 18.25 -15.55 -4.92
C GLU A 178 17.14 -14.50 -4.94
N THR A 179 17.52 -13.21 -5.02
CA THR A 179 16.55 -12.11 -4.98
C THR A 179 16.39 -11.39 -6.32
N TYR A 180 15.18 -10.88 -6.60
CA TYR A 180 14.91 -9.99 -7.73
C TYR A 180 13.83 -8.94 -7.38
N LYS A 181 13.88 -7.79 -8.07
CA LYS A 181 12.96 -6.68 -7.82
C LYS A 181 11.51 -7.11 -8.02
N GLY A 182 10.66 -6.80 -7.05
CA GLY A 182 9.24 -7.14 -7.10
C GLY A 182 8.91 -8.60 -6.78
N MET A 183 9.88 -9.39 -6.32
CA MET A 183 9.61 -10.75 -5.87
C MET A 183 8.73 -10.76 -4.62
N GLU A 184 8.00 -11.86 -4.45
CA GLU A 184 7.29 -12.19 -3.22
C GLU A 184 8.26 -12.68 -2.15
N LEU A 185 7.96 -12.34 -0.90
CA LEU A 185 8.68 -12.83 0.28
C LEU A 185 7.71 -13.67 1.09
N GLY A 186 8.17 -14.81 1.61
CA GLY A 186 7.46 -15.55 2.64
C GLY A 186 7.30 -14.75 3.92
N GLU A 187 6.48 -15.26 4.85
CA GLU A 187 6.20 -14.60 6.13
C GLU A 187 7.47 -14.35 6.97
N ASP A 188 8.44 -15.26 6.88
CA ASP A 188 9.72 -15.21 7.59
C ASP A 188 10.90 -14.77 6.70
N ASP A 189 10.64 -14.38 5.43
CA ASP A 189 11.70 -13.99 4.50
C ASP A 189 11.91 -12.48 4.52
N ASP A 190 13.15 -12.07 4.77
CA ASP A 190 13.61 -10.70 4.60
C ASP A 190 14.68 -10.63 3.51
N PHE A 191 14.76 -9.49 2.82
CA PHE A 191 15.90 -9.19 1.98
C PHE A 191 17.16 -9.05 2.83
N GLN A 192 18.05 -10.03 2.76
CA GLN A 192 19.29 -10.05 3.53
C GLN A 192 20.47 -10.26 2.59
N ALA A 193 21.49 -9.40 2.72
CA ALA A 193 22.74 -9.53 1.97
C ALA A 193 23.96 -9.11 2.78
N TRP A 194 25.12 -9.63 2.41
CA TRP A 194 26.40 -9.30 3.03
C TRP A 194 27.54 -9.41 2.02
N CYS A 195 28.71 -8.84 2.34
CA CYS A 195 29.88 -8.91 1.46
C CYS A 195 30.67 -10.22 1.64
N ASP A 196 31.58 -10.52 0.72
CA ASP A 196 32.39 -11.76 0.72
C ASP A 196 33.20 -11.94 2.00
N GLU A 197 33.69 -10.84 2.60
CA GLU A 197 34.42 -10.91 3.87
C GLU A 197 33.50 -11.31 5.03
N CYS A 198 32.26 -10.81 5.05
CA CYS A 198 31.26 -11.27 6.01
C CYS A 198 30.91 -12.74 5.80
N GLU A 199 30.87 -13.22 4.56
CA GLU A 199 30.61 -14.64 4.27
C GLU A 199 31.75 -15.53 4.78
N LYS A 200 33.01 -15.14 4.56
CA LYS A 200 34.17 -15.84 5.13
C LYS A 200 34.09 -15.90 6.65
N VAL A 201 33.67 -14.82 7.30
CA VAL A 201 33.47 -14.77 8.75
C VAL A 201 32.34 -15.70 9.18
N ARG A 202 31.20 -15.68 8.49
CA ARG A 202 30.03 -16.55 8.76
C ARG A 202 30.40 -18.03 8.65
N ILE A 203 31.06 -18.45 7.56
CA ILE A 203 31.49 -19.83 7.36
C ILE A 203 32.46 -20.27 8.47
N ARG A 204 33.47 -19.46 8.81
CA ARG A 204 34.43 -19.78 9.88
C ARG A 204 33.79 -19.93 11.25
N ASN A 205 32.67 -19.24 11.47
CA ASN A 205 31.93 -19.24 12.73
C ASN A 205 30.74 -20.23 12.73
N ASN A 206 30.64 -21.07 11.70
CA ASN A 206 29.57 -22.05 11.53
C ASN A 206 28.16 -21.42 11.51
N GLY A 207 28.04 -20.25 10.88
CA GLY A 207 26.80 -19.48 10.76
C GLY A 207 26.90 -18.08 11.36
N TRP A 208 25.73 -17.45 11.50
CA TRP A 208 25.58 -16.20 12.24
C TRP A 208 25.59 -16.48 13.74
N ASN A 209 26.59 -15.94 14.42
CA ASN A 209 26.74 -15.99 15.87
C ASN A 209 27.14 -14.58 16.36
N GLU A 210 27.23 -14.39 17.68
CA GLU A 210 27.55 -13.09 18.29
C GLU A 210 28.80 -12.42 17.69
N TYR A 211 29.84 -13.18 17.36
CA TYR A 211 31.05 -12.64 16.73
C TYR A 211 30.82 -12.20 15.28
N ALA A 212 30.17 -13.04 14.47
CA ALA A 212 29.90 -12.74 13.06
C ALA A 212 28.93 -11.56 12.93
N GLU A 213 27.93 -11.47 13.81
CA GLU A 213 26.98 -10.37 13.89
C GLU A 213 27.66 -9.05 14.31
N GLU A 214 28.53 -9.08 15.32
CA GLU A 214 29.29 -7.89 15.75
C GLU A 214 30.30 -7.43 14.67
N PHE A 215 30.85 -8.35 13.87
CA PHE A 215 31.66 -7.99 12.72
C PHE A 215 30.82 -7.37 11.60
N ALA A 216 29.68 -7.98 11.27
CA ALA A 216 28.84 -7.55 10.18
C ALA A 216 28.09 -6.24 10.48
N LYS A 217 27.70 -5.99 11.74
CA LYS A 217 26.86 -4.86 12.17
C LYS A 217 25.77 -4.54 11.16
N ILE A 218 24.81 -5.46 11.08
CA ILE A 218 23.71 -5.39 10.13
C ILE A 218 22.96 -4.05 10.27
N LYS A 219 22.70 -3.41 9.13
CA LYS A 219 21.95 -2.16 9.00
C LYS A 219 20.62 -2.43 8.34
N LEU A 220 19.59 -1.77 8.85
CA LEU A 220 18.25 -1.70 8.24
C LEU A 220 18.25 -0.64 7.13
N VAL A 221 17.68 -0.98 5.99
CA VAL A 221 17.49 -0.11 4.83
C VAL A 221 16.21 -0.47 4.08
N CYS A 222 15.97 0.22 2.97
CA CYS A 222 14.86 -0.08 2.09
C CYS A 222 15.24 -1.03 0.93
N GLU A 223 14.24 -1.71 0.36
CA GLU A 223 14.37 -2.62 -0.79
C GLU A 223 15.09 -1.97 -1.98
N TYR A 224 14.81 -0.70 -2.27
CA TYR A 224 15.47 -0.01 -3.39
C TYR A 224 16.97 0.14 -3.17
N CYS A 225 17.41 0.53 -1.97
CA CYS A 225 18.84 0.57 -1.62
C CYS A 225 19.48 -0.82 -1.71
N TYR A 226 18.76 -1.87 -1.31
CA TYR A 226 19.24 -3.25 -1.43
C TYR A 226 19.56 -3.61 -2.89
N PHE A 227 18.64 -3.34 -3.82
CA PHE A 227 18.88 -3.68 -5.23
C PHE A 227 19.88 -2.75 -5.93
N GLU A 228 20.05 -1.51 -5.47
CA GLU A 228 21.16 -0.65 -5.91
C GLU A 228 22.51 -1.25 -5.52
N LEU A 229 22.63 -1.71 -4.26
CA LEU A 229 23.85 -2.38 -3.77
C LEU A 229 24.11 -3.71 -4.48
N LYS A 230 23.07 -4.52 -4.70
CA LYS A 230 23.17 -5.77 -5.47
C LYS A 230 23.74 -5.50 -6.86
N SER A 231 23.13 -4.54 -7.57
CA SER A 231 23.56 -4.18 -8.93
C SER A 231 25.02 -3.70 -8.97
N PHE A 232 25.49 -3.00 -7.94
CA PHE A 232 26.86 -2.48 -7.88
C PHE A 232 27.90 -3.54 -7.47
N ASN A 233 27.54 -4.49 -6.59
CA ASN A 233 28.49 -5.43 -5.96
C ASN A 233 28.51 -6.82 -6.60
N CYS A 234 27.53 -7.21 -7.43
CA CYS A 234 27.49 -8.51 -8.13
C CYS A 234 28.43 -8.60 -9.36
N HIS A 235 29.53 -7.82 -9.39
CA HIS A 235 30.47 -7.76 -10.52
C HIS A 235 31.81 -8.44 -10.20
#